data_AF-A0A3D3X1W1-F1
#
_entry.id   AF-A0A3D3X1W1-F1
#
_cell.length_a   1.000
_cell.length_b   1.000
_cell.length_c   1.000
_cell.angle_alpha   90.00
_cell.angle_beta   90.00
_cell.angle_gamma   90.00
#
_symmetry.space_group_name_H-M   'P 1'
#
loop_
_entity.id
_entity.type
_entity.pdbx_description
1 polymer ?
#
loop_
_entity_poly.entity_id
_entity_poly.type
_entity_poly.pdbx_seq_one_letter_code
_entity_poly.pdbx_strand_id
1 'polypeptide(L)'
;MGTGVDLNAQNWLSEGMAQYLSISYFEGRHGEFGPNTFPVDEKGILENLVRSQFGFMNLREHQIELPYIQGVERGFDEALIKPLDEVAYENATGVRLYDKGYLVARTIAAALGKETFEKGLREAGLRFRHRRIDVEDLRAVLEEVSGQPLEEIFRVWVYEAGSVDYAIEIVSRVRDESIYQTVVEVRRDGGAAQPVTIEAHLKSGEAVRKEWDGVDSPATITFLTEERVRRVTIDPDHLTLDRDRLNNNDPVKFVTITEENSFPLDAYILRPDPLSQGITLTYLDRLRISLFDGAASAEVFQGRNHHLFLNASIEEEELAGSIGYSYTSFVPRLIGSPGAFWEAKTVITLSGNRIIAQEGPLSYVHLAVVELPSITHSCANSLSLDLTPDGAGRISLATFDEVRLFPRIYLQGIVHVGTSFGEL
;
A
#
# COMPACT_ATOMS: atom_id res chain seq x y z
N MET A 1 14.70 -13.59 -22.77
CA MET A 1 13.61 -14.19 -23.58
C MET A 1 13.72 -13.67 -25.02
N GLY A 2 12.88 -14.13 -25.95
CA GLY A 2 12.97 -13.82 -27.39
C GLY A 2 13.08 -12.34 -27.75
N THR A 3 13.58 -12.04 -28.95
CA THR A 3 13.67 -10.67 -29.48
C THR A 3 12.33 -10.27 -30.10
N GLY A 4 11.65 -9.26 -29.53
CA GLY A 4 10.44 -8.65 -30.08
C GLY A 4 9.16 -9.04 -29.35
N VAL A 5 8.92 -8.45 -28.18
CA VAL A 5 7.61 -8.46 -27.50
C VAL A 5 6.71 -7.40 -28.13
N ASP A 6 5.39 -7.54 -28.03
CA ASP A 6 4.47 -6.44 -28.32
C ASP A 6 4.65 -5.31 -27.30
N LEU A 7 5.48 -4.32 -27.61
CA LEU A 7 5.72 -3.19 -26.71
C LEU A 7 4.48 -2.29 -26.56
N ASN A 8 3.49 -2.41 -27.45
CA ASN A 8 2.27 -1.62 -27.35
C ASN A 8 1.30 -2.16 -26.30
N ALA A 9 1.21 -3.49 -26.14
CA ALA A 9 0.19 -4.08 -25.25
C ALA A 9 0.71 -5.11 -24.26
N GLN A 10 1.87 -5.73 -24.52
CA GLN A 10 2.37 -6.88 -23.74
C GLN A 10 3.76 -6.62 -23.13
N ASN A 11 4.12 -5.35 -22.91
CA ASN A 11 5.46 -4.98 -22.50
C ASN A 11 5.91 -5.61 -21.16
N TRP A 12 4.96 -6.03 -20.31
CA TRP A 12 5.27 -6.73 -19.04
C TRP A 12 6.06 -8.03 -19.25
N LEU A 13 5.95 -8.70 -20.41
CA LEU A 13 6.77 -9.87 -20.74
C LEU A 13 8.26 -9.53 -20.82
N SER A 14 8.59 -8.30 -21.18
CA SER A 14 9.96 -7.79 -21.12
C SER A 14 10.27 -7.30 -19.71
N GLU A 15 9.51 -6.31 -19.23
CA GLU A 15 9.83 -5.57 -18.01
C GLU A 15 9.62 -6.40 -16.73
N GLY A 16 8.44 -6.98 -16.55
CA GLY A 16 8.10 -7.80 -15.39
C GLY A 16 8.94 -9.07 -15.29
N MET A 17 9.27 -9.70 -16.43
CA MET A 17 10.15 -10.89 -16.43
C MET A 17 11.61 -10.54 -16.17
N ALA A 18 12.10 -9.41 -16.69
CA ALA A 18 13.44 -8.92 -16.35
C ALA A 18 13.51 -8.58 -14.86
N GLN A 19 12.48 -7.95 -14.31
CA GLN A 19 12.35 -7.66 -12.88
C GLN A 19 12.32 -8.95 -12.05
N TYR A 20 11.54 -9.96 -12.45
CA TYR A 20 11.53 -11.29 -11.83
C TYR A 20 12.92 -11.90 -11.74
N LEU A 21 13.62 -12.00 -12.88
CA LEU A 21 14.96 -12.58 -12.90
C LEU A 21 15.96 -11.79 -12.04
N SER A 22 15.88 -10.45 -12.06
CA SER A 22 16.77 -9.57 -11.30
C SER A 22 16.54 -9.68 -9.79
N ILE A 23 15.29 -9.55 -9.35
CA ILE A 23 14.93 -9.60 -7.93
C ILE A 23 15.13 -11.02 -7.38
N SER A 24 14.72 -12.07 -8.09
CA SER A 24 14.96 -13.44 -7.63
C SER A 24 16.44 -13.80 -7.53
N TYR A 25 17.29 -13.27 -8.44
CA TYR A 25 18.75 -13.40 -8.31
C TYR A 25 19.27 -12.68 -7.06
N PHE A 26 18.81 -11.45 -6.83
CA PHE A 26 19.20 -10.64 -5.68
C PHE A 26 18.82 -11.32 -4.35
N GLU A 27 17.58 -11.78 -4.24
CA GLU A 27 17.05 -12.55 -3.11
C GLU A 27 17.89 -13.81 -2.83
N GLY A 28 18.23 -14.58 -3.87
CA GLY A 28 19.09 -15.75 -3.73
C GLY A 28 20.50 -15.45 -3.20
N ARG A 29 20.98 -14.20 -3.36
CA ARG A 29 22.30 -13.77 -2.91
C ARG A 29 22.29 -13.07 -1.55
N HIS A 30 21.23 -12.31 -1.27
CA HIS A 30 21.16 -11.39 -0.13
C HIS A 30 20.07 -11.74 0.90
N GLY A 31 19.28 -12.79 0.63
CA GLY A 31 18.12 -13.18 1.44
C GLY A 31 16.83 -12.48 1.00
N GLU A 32 15.70 -13.16 1.21
CA GLU A 32 14.36 -12.70 0.80
C GLU A 32 13.73 -11.71 1.81
N PHE A 33 14.07 -11.84 3.08
CA PHE A 33 13.44 -11.12 4.20
C PHE A 33 14.46 -10.34 5.02
N GLY A 34 13.95 -9.33 5.71
CA GLY A 34 14.76 -8.42 6.49
C GLY A 34 15.57 -7.45 5.62
N PRO A 35 16.36 -6.58 6.23
CA PRO A 35 17.06 -5.54 5.48
C PRO A 35 18.16 -6.13 4.60
N ASN A 36 18.11 -5.82 3.29
CA ASN A 36 19.05 -6.35 2.30
C ASN A 36 19.48 -5.32 1.24
N THR A 37 18.90 -4.12 1.21
CA THR A 37 19.15 -3.13 0.13
C THR A 37 20.44 -2.34 0.33
N PHE A 38 20.68 -1.87 1.56
CA PHE A 38 21.83 -1.04 1.92
C PHE A 38 22.68 -1.77 2.97
N PRO A 39 23.58 -2.67 2.57
CA PRO A 39 24.50 -3.30 3.51
C PRO A 39 25.43 -2.22 4.07
N VAL A 40 25.38 -2.02 5.38
CA VAL A 40 26.29 -1.12 6.09
C VAL A 40 27.15 -2.01 6.99
N ASP A 41 28.35 -2.34 6.54
CA ASP A 41 29.24 -3.28 7.23
C ASP A 41 30.23 -2.58 8.18
N GLU A 42 30.50 -1.28 7.97
CA GLU A 42 31.44 -0.50 8.77
C GLU A 42 30.74 0.42 9.77
N LYS A 43 31.43 0.72 10.87
CA LYS A 43 30.97 1.68 11.88
C LYS A 43 31.57 3.05 11.60
N GLY A 44 30.73 4.02 11.30
CA GLY A 44 31.11 5.42 11.16
C GLY A 44 29.89 6.34 11.20
N ILE A 45 30.11 7.66 11.18
CA ILE A 45 29.03 8.64 11.35
C ILE A 45 28.07 8.59 10.14
N LEU A 46 28.61 8.51 8.92
CA LEU A 46 27.81 8.43 7.71
C LEU A 46 27.11 7.08 7.61
N GLU A 47 27.81 6.00 7.97
CA GLU A 47 27.31 4.64 8.00
C GLU A 47 26.16 4.48 9.01
N ASN A 48 26.29 5.07 10.21
CA ASN A 48 25.22 5.09 11.21
C ASN A 48 24.02 5.91 10.73
N LEU A 49 24.24 7.02 10.02
CA LEU A 49 23.17 7.79 9.41
C LEU A 49 22.43 6.96 8.34
N VAL A 50 23.17 6.30 7.45
CA VAL A 50 22.60 5.42 6.42
C VAL A 50 21.85 4.26 7.06
N ARG A 51 22.41 3.60 8.08
CA ARG A 51 21.73 2.54 8.83
C ARG A 51 20.42 3.04 9.46
N SER A 52 20.47 4.19 10.12
CA SER A 52 19.29 4.79 10.77
C SER A 52 18.20 5.16 9.76
N GLN A 53 18.55 5.74 8.62
CA GLN A 53 17.58 6.24 7.63
C GLN A 53 17.11 5.15 6.65
N PHE A 54 17.96 4.19 6.33
CA PHE A 54 17.77 3.28 5.19
C PHE A 54 18.07 1.81 5.50
N GLY A 55 18.68 1.53 6.66
CA GLY A 55 19.12 0.19 7.05
C GLY A 55 18.00 -0.80 7.34
N PHE A 56 16.73 -0.39 7.27
CA PHE A 56 15.57 -1.27 7.37
C PHE A 56 15.07 -1.78 6.00
N MET A 57 15.53 -1.19 4.90
CA MET A 57 14.94 -1.46 3.59
C MET A 57 15.26 -2.86 3.07
N ASN A 58 14.20 -3.59 2.80
CA ASN A 58 14.19 -4.76 1.95
C ASN A 58 13.82 -4.35 0.51
N LEU A 59 14.60 -4.82 -0.48
CA LEU A 59 14.44 -4.44 -1.88
C LEU A 59 13.07 -4.81 -2.42
N ARG A 60 12.63 -6.06 -2.24
CA ARG A 60 11.34 -6.53 -2.73
C ARG A 60 10.19 -5.83 -1.99
N GLU A 61 10.21 -5.87 -0.66
CA GLU A 61 9.07 -5.35 0.12
C GLU A 61 8.89 -3.84 -0.13
N HIS A 62 9.96 -3.06 -0.09
CA HIS A 62 9.84 -1.60 -0.09
C HIS A 62 9.92 -0.96 -1.48
N GLN A 63 10.56 -1.61 -2.46
CA GLN A 63 10.67 -1.07 -3.83
C GLN A 63 9.72 -1.73 -4.81
N ILE A 64 9.06 -2.84 -4.44
CA ILE A 64 8.17 -3.59 -5.34
C ILE A 64 6.77 -3.77 -4.74
N GLU A 65 6.66 -4.42 -3.57
CA GLU A 65 5.35 -4.69 -2.96
C GLU A 65 4.66 -3.41 -2.47
N LEU A 66 5.38 -2.53 -1.78
CA LEU A 66 4.82 -1.29 -1.26
C LEU A 66 4.23 -0.39 -2.37
N PRO A 67 4.94 -0.07 -3.47
CA PRO A 67 4.36 0.68 -4.59
C PRO A 67 3.12 0.01 -5.18
N TYR A 68 3.12 -1.32 -5.34
CA TYR A 68 1.96 -2.06 -5.83
C TYR A 68 0.76 -1.96 -4.85
N ILE A 69 0.97 -2.24 -3.56
CA ILE A 69 -0.07 -2.15 -2.52
C ILE A 69 -0.69 -0.75 -2.49
N GLN A 70 0.14 0.29 -2.57
CA GLN A 70 -0.33 1.68 -2.63
C GLN A 70 -1.06 1.98 -3.96
N GLY A 71 -0.59 1.44 -5.08
CA GLY A 71 -1.24 1.61 -6.38
C GLY A 71 -2.65 1.00 -6.42
N VAL A 72 -2.80 -0.22 -5.90
CA VAL A 72 -4.11 -0.90 -5.79
C VAL A 72 -5.04 -0.13 -4.87
N GLU A 73 -4.56 0.26 -3.68
CA GLU A 73 -5.34 1.02 -2.69
C GLU A 73 -5.86 2.35 -3.26
N ARG A 74 -5.01 3.05 -4.02
CA ARG A 74 -5.35 4.33 -4.66
C ARG A 74 -6.19 4.18 -5.93
N GLY A 75 -6.55 2.95 -6.32
CA GLY A 75 -7.35 2.68 -7.51
C GLY A 75 -6.61 3.01 -8.81
N PHE A 76 -5.31 2.75 -8.87
CA PHE A 76 -4.45 2.91 -10.04
C PHE A 76 -4.05 1.58 -10.69
N ASP A 77 -4.56 0.45 -10.22
CA ASP A 77 -4.26 -0.85 -10.81
C ASP A 77 -5.01 -1.10 -12.13
N GLU A 78 -4.34 -1.74 -13.08
CA GLU A 78 -4.91 -2.15 -14.38
C GLU A 78 -4.34 -3.52 -14.80
N ALA A 79 -4.92 -4.12 -15.84
CA ALA A 79 -4.40 -5.35 -16.44
C ALA A 79 -2.95 -5.17 -16.97
N LEU A 80 -2.15 -6.24 -16.92
CA LEU A 80 -0.79 -6.23 -17.48
C LEU A 80 -0.82 -6.12 -19.01
N ILE A 81 -1.80 -6.77 -19.65
CA ILE A 81 -2.06 -6.63 -21.07
C ILE A 81 -2.97 -5.42 -21.30
N LYS A 82 -2.42 -4.35 -21.85
CA LYS A 82 -3.23 -3.17 -22.20
C LYS A 82 -2.52 -2.31 -23.25
N PRO A 83 -3.18 -1.94 -24.37
CA PRO A 83 -2.63 -0.99 -25.34
C PRO A 83 -2.24 0.34 -24.67
N LEU A 84 -1.10 0.91 -25.06
CA LEU A 84 -0.57 2.14 -24.44
C LEU A 84 -1.56 3.32 -24.51
N ASP A 85 -2.30 3.44 -25.60
CA ASP A 85 -3.33 4.48 -25.81
C ASP A 85 -4.63 4.24 -25.03
N GLU A 86 -4.81 3.04 -24.47
CA GLU A 86 -5.94 2.70 -23.60
C GLU A 86 -5.58 2.75 -22.10
N VAL A 87 -4.31 2.96 -21.75
CA VAL A 87 -3.85 3.07 -20.36
C VAL A 87 -4.54 4.23 -19.66
N ALA A 88 -5.28 3.91 -18.61
CA ALA A 88 -6.05 4.91 -17.87
C ALA A 88 -5.19 5.61 -16.81
N TYR A 89 -4.18 4.94 -16.26
CA TYR A 89 -3.37 5.45 -15.16
C TYR A 89 -1.89 5.47 -15.52
N GLU A 90 -1.51 6.42 -16.36
CA GLU A 90 -0.13 6.52 -16.85
C GLU A 90 0.90 6.71 -15.73
N ASN A 91 0.50 7.38 -14.64
CA ASN A 91 1.32 7.56 -13.43
C ASN A 91 1.77 6.24 -12.81
N ALA A 92 1.01 5.17 -13.02
CA ALA A 92 1.23 3.84 -12.44
C ALA A 92 1.76 2.84 -13.48
N THR A 93 2.06 3.25 -14.72
CA THR A 93 2.56 2.35 -15.77
C THR A 93 3.84 1.62 -15.35
N GLY A 94 4.75 2.30 -14.63
CA GLY A 94 5.96 1.67 -14.07
C GLY A 94 5.62 0.55 -13.08
N VAL A 95 4.78 0.85 -12.09
CA VAL A 95 4.31 -0.13 -11.09
C VAL A 95 3.57 -1.29 -11.76
N ARG A 96 2.73 -1.01 -12.74
CA ARG A 96 1.99 -2.03 -13.49
C ARG A 96 2.92 -2.97 -14.25
N LEU A 97 3.85 -2.44 -15.05
CA LEU A 97 4.68 -3.27 -15.93
C LEU A 97 5.82 -3.99 -15.21
N TYR A 98 6.44 -3.34 -14.22
CA TYR A 98 7.58 -3.90 -13.48
C TYR A 98 7.12 -4.59 -12.20
N ASP A 99 6.46 -3.87 -11.29
CA ASP A 99 6.21 -4.36 -9.93
C ASP A 99 5.09 -5.40 -9.90
N LYS A 100 3.92 -5.07 -10.45
CA LYS A 100 2.84 -6.06 -10.63
C LYS A 100 3.30 -7.18 -11.55
N GLY A 101 4.03 -6.89 -12.63
CA GLY A 101 4.61 -7.90 -13.51
C GLY A 101 5.49 -8.91 -12.77
N TYR A 102 6.35 -8.43 -11.86
CA TYR A 102 7.15 -9.24 -10.94
C TYR A 102 6.26 -10.09 -10.02
N LEU A 103 5.30 -9.46 -9.35
CA LEU A 103 4.44 -10.12 -8.35
C LEU A 103 3.56 -11.20 -8.99
N VAL A 104 3.05 -10.95 -10.19
CA VAL A 104 2.30 -11.94 -10.99
C VAL A 104 3.20 -13.12 -11.37
N ALA A 105 4.43 -12.86 -11.83
CA ALA A 105 5.39 -13.94 -12.11
C ALA A 105 5.72 -14.76 -10.85
N ARG A 106 5.93 -14.10 -9.71
CA ARG A 106 6.14 -14.76 -8.40
C ARG A 106 4.93 -15.60 -7.98
N THR A 107 3.73 -15.09 -8.19
CA THR A 107 2.47 -15.79 -7.90
C THR A 107 2.27 -17.02 -8.80
N ILE A 108 2.54 -16.92 -10.11
CA ILE A 108 2.52 -18.06 -11.02
C ILE A 108 3.59 -19.10 -10.60
N ALA A 109 4.78 -18.65 -10.21
CA ALA A 109 5.83 -19.52 -9.72
C ALA A 109 5.43 -20.25 -8.42
N ALA A 110 4.67 -19.60 -7.54
CA ALA A 110 4.13 -20.21 -6.34
C ALA A 110 3.11 -21.30 -6.66
N ALA A 111 2.20 -21.05 -7.60
CA ALA A 111 1.18 -22.02 -8.02
C ALA A 111 1.79 -23.26 -8.69
N LEU A 112 2.82 -23.07 -9.53
CA LEU A 112 3.45 -24.17 -10.28
C LEU A 112 4.59 -24.88 -9.52
N GLY A 113 5.11 -24.25 -8.48
CA GLY A 113 6.42 -24.54 -7.91
C GLY A 113 7.55 -23.82 -8.67
N LYS A 114 8.46 -23.17 -7.91
CA LYS A 114 9.54 -22.31 -8.43
C LYS A 114 10.40 -23.00 -9.50
N GLU A 115 10.82 -24.24 -9.26
CA GLU A 115 11.65 -24.99 -10.20
C GLU A 115 10.93 -25.27 -11.53
N THR A 116 9.63 -25.62 -11.47
CA THR A 116 8.80 -25.86 -12.65
C THR A 116 8.64 -24.59 -13.46
N PHE A 117 8.38 -23.45 -12.79
CA PHE A 117 8.26 -22.15 -13.44
C PHE A 117 9.58 -21.73 -14.11
N GLU A 118 10.71 -21.83 -13.42
CA GLU A 118 12.04 -21.50 -13.98
C GLU A 118 12.41 -22.40 -15.16
N LYS A 119 12.05 -23.69 -15.10
CA LYS A 119 12.18 -24.62 -16.23
C LYS A 119 11.33 -24.15 -17.41
N GLY A 120 10.08 -23.75 -17.15
CA GLY A 120 9.19 -23.19 -18.17
C GLY A 120 9.75 -21.92 -18.83
N LEU A 121 10.30 -20.99 -18.05
CA LEU A 121 10.97 -19.79 -18.58
C LEU A 121 12.18 -20.14 -19.46
N ARG A 122 12.96 -21.16 -19.06
CA ARG A 122 14.08 -21.67 -19.85
C ARG A 122 13.62 -22.27 -21.18
N GLU A 123 12.59 -23.12 -21.16
CA GLU A 123 12.02 -23.71 -22.36
C GLU A 123 11.45 -22.65 -23.30
N ALA A 124 10.73 -21.65 -22.78
CA ALA A 124 10.25 -20.52 -23.56
C ALA A 124 11.42 -19.74 -24.19
N GLY A 125 12.47 -19.46 -23.42
CA GLY A 125 13.67 -18.78 -23.91
C GLY A 125 14.42 -19.55 -25.00
N LEU A 126 14.46 -20.87 -24.93
CA LEU A 126 15.07 -21.73 -25.96
C LEU A 126 14.18 -21.79 -27.21
N ARG A 127 12.88 -22.04 -27.03
CA ARG A 127 11.91 -22.21 -28.10
C ARG A 127 11.76 -20.93 -28.91
N PHE A 128 11.62 -19.77 -28.26
CA PHE A 128 11.40 -18.49 -28.91
C PHE A 128 12.68 -17.68 -29.15
N ARG A 129 13.85 -18.34 -29.13
CA ARG A 129 15.12 -17.68 -29.44
C ARG A 129 15.06 -17.09 -30.87
N HIS A 130 15.39 -15.79 -30.98
CA HIS A 130 15.31 -15.02 -32.25
C HIS A 130 13.91 -14.89 -32.85
N ARG A 131 12.86 -15.14 -32.07
CA ARG A 131 11.46 -15.00 -32.48
C ARG A 131 10.70 -14.11 -31.48
N ARG A 132 9.58 -13.55 -31.93
CA ARG A 132 8.58 -12.92 -31.06
C ARG A 132 7.92 -13.98 -30.19
N ILE A 133 7.70 -13.65 -28.93
CA ILE A 133 6.90 -14.40 -27.97
C ILE A 133 5.77 -13.48 -27.50
N ASP A 134 4.56 -14.01 -27.39
CA ASP A 134 3.45 -13.34 -26.75
C ASP A 134 3.03 -14.05 -25.44
N VAL A 135 2.03 -13.50 -24.75
CA VAL A 135 1.60 -14.04 -23.45
C VAL A 135 0.95 -15.41 -23.58
N GLU A 136 0.24 -15.68 -24.68
CA GLU A 136 -0.38 -16.98 -24.92
C GLU A 136 0.69 -18.05 -25.18
N ASP A 137 1.74 -17.70 -25.94
CA ASP A 137 2.92 -18.54 -26.13
C ASP A 137 3.59 -18.89 -24.78
N LEU A 138 3.76 -17.90 -23.89
CA LEU A 138 4.33 -18.13 -22.56
C LEU A 138 3.43 -19.04 -21.73
N ARG A 139 2.12 -18.75 -21.67
CA ARG A 139 1.14 -19.57 -20.94
C ARG A 139 1.19 -21.02 -21.42
N ALA A 140 1.15 -21.25 -22.73
CA ALA A 140 1.18 -22.58 -23.32
C ALA A 140 2.45 -23.35 -22.97
N VAL A 141 3.62 -22.71 -22.97
CA VAL A 141 4.88 -23.36 -22.54
C VAL A 141 4.84 -23.70 -21.05
N LEU A 142 4.33 -22.81 -20.20
CA LEU A 142 4.23 -23.07 -18.77
C LEU A 142 3.29 -24.24 -18.47
N GLU A 143 2.13 -24.31 -19.13
CA GLU A 143 1.17 -25.42 -19.02
C GLU A 143 1.76 -26.74 -19.54
N GLU A 144 2.49 -26.72 -20.66
CA GLU A 144 3.17 -27.91 -21.19
C GLU A 144 4.21 -28.46 -20.20
N VAL A 145 4.98 -27.57 -19.57
CA VAL A 145 6.04 -27.96 -18.63
C VAL A 145 5.49 -28.39 -17.28
N SER A 146 4.42 -27.75 -16.79
CA SER A 146 3.84 -28.03 -15.48
C SER A 146 2.81 -29.15 -15.51
N GLY A 147 2.14 -29.37 -16.64
CA GLY A 147 0.97 -30.23 -16.74
C GLY A 147 -0.26 -29.67 -16.02
N GLN A 148 -0.25 -28.39 -15.62
CA GLN A 148 -1.33 -27.73 -14.88
C GLN A 148 -1.99 -26.66 -15.77
N PRO A 149 -3.33 -26.51 -15.72
CA PRO A 149 -4.04 -25.43 -16.39
C PRO A 149 -3.72 -24.07 -15.73
N LEU A 150 -3.50 -23.04 -16.53
CA LEU A 150 -3.16 -21.69 -16.07
C LEU A 150 -4.16 -20.63 -16.55
N GLU A 151 -5.25 -21.03 -17.22
CA GLU A 151 -6.22 -20.11 -17.80
C GLU A 151 -6.80 -19.14 -16.77
N GLU A 152 -7.19 -19.65 -15.59
CA GLU A 152 -7.77 -18.83 -14.51
C GLU A 152 -6.76 -17.83 -13.94
N ILE A 153 -5.54 -18.29 -13.66
CA ILE A 153 -4.44 -17.49 -13.11
C ILE A 153 -4.08 -16.38 -14.10
N PHE A 154 -3.94 -16.69 -15.40
CA PHE A 154 -3.65 -15.68 -16.42
C PHE A 154 -4.83 -14.72 -16.63
N ARG A 155 -6.08 -15.21 -16.63
CA ARG A 155 -7.26 -14.35 -16.74
C ARG A 155 -7.25 -13.27 -15.67
N VAL A 156 -7.15 -13.67 -14.41
CA VAL A 156 -7.24 -12.75 -13.27
C VAL A 156 -6.02 -11.81 -13.18
N TRP A 157 -4.81 -12.36 -13.35
CA TRP A 157 -3.59 -11.62 -13.03
C TRP A 157 -2.96 -10.88 -14.20
N VAL A 158 -3.17 -11.36 -15.42
CA VAL A 158 -2.52 -10.82 -16.63
C VAL A 158 -3.50 -10.04 -17.48
N TYR A 159 -4.70 -10.60 -17.71
CA TYR A 159 -5.70 -10.03 -18.59
C TYR A 159 -6.68 -9.08 -17.89
N GLU A 160 -6.86 -9.22 -16.58
CA GLU A 160 -7.74 -8.40 -15.76
C GLU A 160 -6.95 -7.56 -14.74
N ALA A 161 -7.60 -6.55 -14.17
CA ALA A 161 -7.08 -5.79 -13.03
C ALA A 161 -7.35 -6.53 -11.71
N GLY A 162 -7.05 -7.83 -11.67
CA GLY A 162 -7.28 -8.67 -10.50
C GLY A 162 -6.41 -8.26 -9.32
N SER A 163 -6.99 -8.27 -8.13
CA SER A 163 -6.30 -8.09 -6.85
C SER A 163 -6.86 -9.09 -5.83
N VAL A 164 -6.07 -9.44 -4.81
CA VAL A 164 -6.48 -10.35 -3.73
C VAL A 164 -6.12 -9.77 -2.37
N ASP A 165 -6.96 -10.09 -1.38
CA ASP A 165 -6.73 -9.89 0.04
C ASP A 165 -6.95 -11.23 0.75
N TYR A 166 -5.90 -11.74 1.40
CA TYR A 166 -5.97 -12.97 2.20
C TYR A 166 -5.99 -12.64 3.69
N ALA A 167 -7.06 -13.04 4.37
CA ALA A 167 -7.19 -12.84 5.81
C ALA A 167 -7.18 -14.17 6.58
N ILE A 168 -6.68 -14.15 7.81
CA ILE A 168 -6.70 -15.29 8.72
C ILE A 168 -7.14 -14.88 10.13
N GLU A 169 -7.95 -15.72 10.78
CA GLU A 169 -8.43 -15.51 12.15
C GLU A 169 -8.47 -16.83 12.93
N ILE A 170 -8.05 -16.82 14.20
CA ILE A 170 -8.17 -17.97 15.10
C ILE A 170 -9.54 -17.93 15.77
N VAL A 171 -10.47 -18.73 15.24
CA VAL A 171 -11.87 -18.79 15.71
C VAL A 171 -12.06 -19.69 16.92
N SER A 172 -11.17 -20.65 17.17
CA SER A 172 -11.25 -21.51 18.36
C SER A 172 -9.90 -22.06 18.80
N ARG A 173 -9.73 -22.19 20.11
CA ARG A 173 -8.60 -22.87 20.76
C ARG A 173 -9.12 -23.73 21.89
N VAL A 174 -8.99 -25.05 21.74
CA VAL A 174 -9.37 -26.02 22.75
C VAL A 174 -8.16 -26.87 23.09
N ARG A 175 -8.02 -27.26 24.36
CA ARG A 175 -7.06 -28.27 24.77
C ARG A 175 -7.81 -29.54 25.11
N ASP A 176 -7.51 -30.62 24.41
CA ASP A 176 -8.02 -31.95 24.68
C ASP A 176 -6.86 -32.81 25.19
N GLU A 177 -6.90 -33.18 26.47
CA GLU A 177 -5.83 -33.86 27.18
C GLU A 177 -4.43 -33.20 27.02
N SER A 178 -3.61 -33.77 26.12
CA SER A 178 -2.24 -33.35 25.82
C SER A 178 -2.12 -32.59 24.49
N ILE A 179 -3.17 -32.53 23.68
CA ILE A 179 -3.17 -31.90 22.36
C ILE A 179 -3.94 -30.58 22.40
N TYR A 180 -3.35 -29.55 21.82
CA TYR A 180 -4.01 -28.29 21.51
C TYR A 180 -4.62 -28.37 20.12
N GLN A 181 -5.92 -28.17 20.05
CA GLN A 181 -6.66 -27.96 18.82
C GLN A 181 -6.84 -26.45 18.60
N THR A 182 -6.23 -25.92 17.55
CA THR A 182 -6.45 -24.54 17.10
C THR A 182 -7.18 -24.57 15.76
N VAL A 183 -8.34 -23.94 15.71
CA VAL A 183 -9.16 -23.83 14.50
C VAL A 183 -9.02 -22.42 13.98
N VAL A 184 -8.64 -22.28 12.71
CA VAL A 184 -8.50 -20.99 12.02
C VAL A 184 -9.47 -20.89 10.87
N GLU A 185 -10.08 -19.72 10.70
CA GLU A 185 -10.78 -19.34 9.49
C GLU A 185 -9.79 -18.61 8.57
N VAL A 186 -9.78 -18.99 7.29
CA VAL A 186 -9.07 -18.28 6.23
C VAL A 186 -10.05 -17.77 5.20
N ARG A 187 -9.76 -16.58 4.67
CA ARG A 187 -10.60 -15.88 3.70
C ARG A 187 -9.75 -15.38 2.56
N ARG A 188 -10.33 -15.41 1.37
CA ARG A 188 -9.81 -14.81 0.15
C ARG A 188 -10.88 -13.89 -0.41
N ASP A 189 -10.56 -12.61 -0.56
CA ASP A 189 -11.37 -11.64 -1.29
C ASP A 189 -10.70 -11.29 -2.62
N GLY A 190 -11.35 -11.65 -3.74
CA GLY A 190 -10.79 -11.48 -5.08
C GLY A 190 -9.73 -12.51 -5.47
N GLY A 191 -8.96 -12.22 -6.52
CA GLY A 191 -7.92 -13.09 -7.05
C GLY A 191 -8.39 -14.42 -7.66
N ALA A 192 -7.43 -15.25 -8.03
CA ALA A 192 -7.63 -16.63 -8.45
C ALA A 192 -7.38 -17.59 -7.27
N ALA A 193 -8.14 -18.68 -7.21
CA ALA A 193 -7.86 -19.78 -6.27
C ALA A 193 -6.52 -20.43 -6.63
N GLN A 194 -5.64 -20.59 -5.64
CA GLN A 194 -4.33 -21.21 -5.78
C GLN A 194 -3.81 -21.65 -4.41
N PRO A 195 -2.86 -22.59 -4.34
CA PRO A 195 -2.25 -23.01 -3.08
C PRO A 195 -1.60 -21.85 -2.32
N VAL A 196 -1.95 -21.69 -1.06
CA VAL A 196 -1.37 -20.72 -0.13
C VAL A 196 -0.96 -21.43 1.16
N THR A 197 0.26 -21.17 1.63
CA THR A 197 0.75 -21.70 2.89
C THR A 197 0.16 -20.94 4.08
N ILE A 198 -0.23 -21.68 5.11
CA ILE A 198 -0.65 -21.19 6.41
C ILE A 198 0.33 -21.73 7.45
N GLU A 199 0.91 -20.84 8.24
CA GLU A 199 1.90 -21.16 9.26
C GLU A 199 1.38 -20.86 10.66
N ALA A 200 1.40 -21.84 11.54
CA ALA A 200 1.07 -21.70 12.95
C ALA A 200 2.36 -21.68 13.78
N HIS A 201 2.63 -20.57 14.46
CA HIS A 201 3.75 -20.43 15.38
C HIS A 201 3.36 -20.88 16.79
N LEU A 202 4.07 -21.87 17.31
CA LEU A 202 3.90 -22.41 18.65
C LEU A 202 4.53 -21.51 19.71
N LYS A 203 4.25 -21.79 20.98
CA LYS A 203 4.81 -21.04 22.11
C LYS A 203 6.33 -21.18 22.20
N SER A 204 6.87 -22.34 21.86
CA SER A 204 8.31 -22.63 21.76
C SER A 204 9.05 -21.83 20.67
N GLY A 205 8.31 -21.31 19.67
CA GLY A 205 8.87 -20.70 18.47
C GLY A 205 8.94 -21.63 17.27
N GLU A 206 8.64 -22.93 17.43
CA GLU A 206 8.44 -23.86 16.32
C GLU A 206 7.26 -23.43 15.43
N ALA A 207 7.33 -23.73 14.14
CA ALA A 207 6.31 -23.42 13.16
C ALA A 207 5.76 -24.69 12.51
N VAL A 208 4.43 -24.80 12.43
CA VAL A 208 3.74 -25.88 11.73
C VAL A 208 3.04 -25.28 10.51
N ARG A 209 3.38 -25.77 9.31
CA ARG A 209 2.79 -25.31 8.05
C ARG A 209 1.69 -26.26 7.57
N LYS A 210 0.65 -25.69 6.97
CA LYS A 210 -0.40 -26.38 6.20
C LYS A 210 -0.64 -25.62 4.91
N GLU A 211 -1.18 -26.29 3.91
CA GLU A 211 -1.59 -25.66 2.67
C GLU A 211 -3.11 -25.56 2.61
N TRP A 212 -3.59 -24.47 2.01
CA TRP A 212 -4.99 -24.28 1.63
C TRP A 212 -5.02 -23.97 0.13
N ASP A 213 -5.92 -24.61 -0.61
CA ASP A 213 -6.02 -24.49 -2.07
C ASP A 213 -6.65 -23.18 -2.56
N GLY A 214 -7.20 -22.36 -1.65
CA GLY A 214 -7.84 -21.09 -1.98
C GLY A 214 -9.22 -21.21 -2.64
N VAL A 215 -9.77 -22.42 -2.79
CA VAL A 215 -11.03 -22.68 -3.53
C VAL A 215 -12.23 -22.24 -2.69
N ASP A 216 -12.45 -22.89 -1.55
CA ASP A 216 -13.54 -22.56 -0.62
C ASP A 216 -13.14 -21.35 0.24
N SER A 217 -13.95 -20.29 0.25
CA SER A 217 -13.71 -19.07 1.04
C SER A 217 -15.05 -18.55 1.61
N PRO A 218 -15.21 -18.44 2.94
CA PRO A 218 -14.25 -18.83 3.99
C PRO A 218 -14.01 -20.34 4.04
N ALA A 219 -12.83 -20.75 4.50
CA ALA A 219 -12.50 -22.14 4.84
C ALA A 219 -11.91 -22.25 6.24
N THR A 220 -11.97 -23.45 6.81
CA THR A 220 -11.47 -23.72 8.16
C THR A 220 -10.31 -24.70 8.13
N ILE A 221 -9.20 -24.33 8.76
CA ILE A 221 -8.02 -25.18 8.91
C ILE A 221 -7.81 -25.49 10.39
N THR A 222 -7.62 -26.76 10.71
CA THR A 222 -7.39 -27.21 12.09
C THR A 222 -5.95 -27.61 12.30
N PHE A 223 -5.28 -27.02 13.29
CA PHE A 223 -3.97 -27.43 13.78
C PHE A 223 -4.13 -28.28 15.04
N LEU A 224 -3.48 -29.45 15.04
CA LEU A 224 -3.35 -30.32 16.21
C LEU A 224 -1.88 -30.33 16.61
N THR A 225 -1.57 -29.76 17.78
CA THR A 225 -0.20 -29.47 18.20
C THR A 225 0.00 -29.82 19.67
N GLU A 226 1.21 -30.19 20.07
CA GLU A 226 1.53 -30.49 21.48
C GLU A 226 1.61 -29.20 22.33
N GLU A 227 1.80 -28.06 21.68
CA GLU A 227 1.84 -26.74 22.29
C GLU A 227 0.74 -25.82 21.77
N ARG A 228 0.42 -24.79 22.55
CA ARG A 228 -0.53 -23.76 22.14
C ARG A 228 0.03 -22.92 20.99
N VAL A 229 -0.77 -22.75 19.94
CA VAL A 229 -0.51 -21.80 18.85
C VAL A 229 -0.63 -20.36 19.35
N ARG A 230 0.46 -19.60 19.25
CA ARG A 230 0.56 -18.19 19.64
C ARG A 230 0.04 -17.27 18.54
N ARG A 231 0.44 -17.51 17.29
CA ARG A 231 0.10 -16.70 16.12
C ARG A 231 -0.05 -17.61 14.91
N VAL A 232 -0.94 -17.23 14.00
CA VAL A 232 -1.04 -17.84 12.68
C VAL A 232 -0.80 -16.80 11.60
N THR A 233 -0.24 -17.23 10.48
CA THR A 233 0.04 -16.39 9.31
C THR A 233 -0.38 -17.09 8.04
N ILE A 234 -1.04 -16.37 7.14
CA ILE A 234 -1.29 -16.79 5.77
C ILE A 234 -0.28 -16.14 4.83
N ASP A 235 0.22 -16.90 3.86
CA ASP A 235 1.29 -16.49 2.94
C ASP A 235 2.55 -15.95 3.66
N PRO A 236 3.15 -16.73 4.61
CA PRO A 236 4.29 -16.27 5.40
C PRO A 236 5.53 -15.93 4.55
N ASP A 237 5.64 -16.51 3.34
CA ASP A 237 6.75 -16.32 2.43
C ASP A 237 6.46 -15.23 1.36
N HIS A 238 5.32 -14.53 1.50
CA HIS A 238 4.90 -13.41 0.64
C HIS A 238 5.00 -13.78 -0.86
N LEU A 239 4.42 -14.93 -1.23
CA LEU A 239 4.45 -15.45 -2.59
C LEU A 239 3.30 -14.94 -3.45
N THR A 240 2.24 -14.42 -2.82
CA THR A 240 1.07 -13.87 -3.48
C THR A 240 1.12 -12.34 -3.55
N LEU A 241 0.42 -11.75 -4.52
CA LEU A 241 0.23 -10.30 -4.69
C LEU A 241 -0.87 -9.72 -3.80
N ASP A 242 -0.82 -10.05 -2.51
CA ASP A 242 -1.74 -9.57 -1.50
C ASP A 242 -1.72 -8.03 -1.37
N ARG A 243 -2.90 -7.41 -1.38
CA ARG A 243 -3.07 -5.94 -1.32
C ARG A 243 -3.22 -5.41 0.11
N ASP A 244 -3.35 -6.26 1.11
CA ASP A 244 -3.35 -5.88 2.52
C ASP A 244 -2.65 -6.94 3.35
N ARG A 245 -1.43 -6.68 3.81
CA ARG A 245 -0.65 -7.67 4.56
C ARG A 245 -0.98 -7.68 6.06
N LEU A 246 -1.75 -6.70 6.55
CA LEU A 246 -1.97 -6.51 7.99
C LEU A 246 -2.82 -7.62 8.61
N ASN A 247 -3.83 -8.08 7.87
CA ASN A 247 -4.75 -9.16 8.25
C ASN A 247 -4.22 -10.55 7.89
N ASN A 248 -3.00 -10.66 7.36
CA ASN A 248 -2.32 -11.92 7.13
C ASN A 248 -1.85 -12.58 8.43
N ASN A 249 -2.06 -11.94 9.58
CA ASN A 249 -1.59 -12.39 10.88
C ASN A 249 -2.71 -12.31 11.94
N ASP A 250 -2.92 -13.38 12.70
CA ASP A 250 -3.73 -13.35 13.92
C ASP A 250 -2.96 -13.91 15.14
N PRO A 251 -2.73 -13.11 16.20
CA PRO A 251 -3.05 -11.68 16.30
C PRO A 251 -2.20 -10.82 15.35
N VAL A 252 -2.76 -9.68 14.95
CA VAL A 252 -2.08 -8.65 14.15
C VAL A 252 -0.77 -8.24 14.84
N LYS A 253 0.28 -8.04 14.03
CA LYS A 253 1.61 -7.70 14.51
C LYS A 253 1.71 -6.23 14.93
N PHE A 254 2.53 -5.99 15.94
CA PHE A 254 2.95 -4.66 16.38
C PHE A 254 4.47 -4.61 16.42
N VAL A 255 5.06 -3.56 15.87
CA VAL A 255 6.50 -3.29 15.89
C VAL A 255 6.75 -1.97 16.60
N THR A 256 7.48 -2.01 17.71
CA THR A 256 7.88 -0.79 18.43
C THR A 256 9.22 -0.29 17.91
N ILE A 257 9.26 0.94 17.40
CA ILE A 257 10.49 1.59 16.91
C ILE A 257 11.09 2.43 18.04
N THR A 258 12.21 1.99 18.61
CA THR A 258 12.91 2.71 19.69
C THR A 258 14.27 3.28 19.28
N GLU A 259 14.98 2.62 18.36
CA GLU A 259 16.34 3.01 17.96
C GLU A 259 16.49 3.02 16.44
N GLU A 260 16.37 1.85 15.80
CA GLU A 260 16.44 1.70 14.36
C GLU A 260 15.06 1.81 13.73
N ASN A 261 14.95 2.53 12.61
CA ASN A 261 13.71 2.61 11.86
C ASN A 261 13.27 1.22 11.37
N SER A 262 11.97 1.07 11.18
CA SER A 262 11.35 -0.14 10.64
C SER A 262 10.10 0.27 9.87
N PHE A 263 9.77 -0.45 8.80
CA PHE A 263 8.58 -0.17 7.99
C PHE A 263 7.93 -1.47 7.51
N PRO A 264 7.47 -2.34 8.43
CA PRO A 264 6.80 -3.58 8.08
C PRO A 264 5.53 -3.30 7.27
N LEU A 265 5.28 -4.14 6.27
CA LEU A 265 4.04 -4.06 5.48
C LEU A 265 2.86 -4.75 6.18
N ASP A 266 3.13 -5.60 7.18
CA ASP A 266 2.18 -6.54 7.78
C ASP A 266 1.93 -6.29 9.29
N ALA A 267 2.27 -5.10 9.78
CA ALA A 267 2.20 -4.75 11.19
C ALA A 267 1.85 -3.28 11.43
N TYR A 268 1.22 -3.02 12.57
CA TYR A 268 1.19 -1.66 13.12
C TYR A 268 2.56 -1.28 13.66
N ILE A 269 2.96 -0.04 13.42
CA ILE A 269 4.16 0.55 13.99
C ILE A 269 3.77 1.38 15.19
N LEU A 270 4.47 1.20 16.31
CA LEU A 270 4.35 2.02 17.49
C LEU A 270 5.66 2.81 17.69
N ARG A 271 5.59 4.13 17.59
CA ARG A 271 6.73 5.02 17.74
C ARG A 271 6.54 5.94 18.96
N PRO A 272 7.24 5.69 20.06
CA PRO A 272 7.37 6.66 21.14
C PRO A 272 8.08 7.91 20.62
N ASP A 273 7.63 9.08 21.03
CA ASP A 273 8.29 10.36 20.77
C ASP A 273 8.67 11.00 22.12
N PRO A 274 9.93 10.88 22.55
CA PRO A 274 10.39 11.45 23.81
C PRO A 274 10.34 12.98 23.83
N LEU A 275 10.44 13.66 22.68
CA LEU A 275 10.45 15.12 22.62
C LEU A 275 9.07 15.70 22.92
N SER A 276 8.03 15.08 22.36
CA SER A 276 6.64 15.45 22.62
C SER A 276 6.00 14.68 23.78
N GLN A 277 6.78 13.86 24.49
CA GLN A 277 6.32 12.91 25.53
C GLN A 277 5.11 12.06 25.08
N GLY A 278 5.13 11.67 23.81
CA GLY A 278 3.98 11.06 23.14
C GLY A 278 4.25 9.69 22.57
N ILE A 279 3.24 9.16 21.90
CA ILE A 279 3.30 7.91 21.15
C ILE A 279 2.45 8.00 19.89
N THR A 280 2.97 7.49 18.80
CA THR A 280 2.28 7.44 17.52
C THR A 280 2.15 6.00 17.03
N LEU A 281 0.93 5.56 16.75
CA LEU A 281 0.61 4.31 16.08
C LEU A 281 0.36 4.59 14.59
N THR A 282 1.00 3.85 13.69
CA THR A 282 0.79 3.98 12.24
C THR A 282 0.64 2.63 11.55
N TYR A 283 -0.12 2.61 10.45
CA TYR A 283 -0.07 1.54 9.46
C TYR A 283 0.01 2.13 8.07
N LEU A 284 1.14 1.89 7.40
CA LEU A 284 1.50 2.51 6.12
C LEU A 284 1.20 4.02 6.14
N ASP A 285 0.69 4.56 5.04
CA ASP A 285 0.09 5.88 4.94
C ASP A 285 -1.44 5.88 5.12
N ARG A 286 -2.01 4.76 5.61
CA ARG A 286 -3.47 4.56 5.75
C ARG A 286 -4.02 5.01 7.10
N LEU A 287 -3.26 4.80 8.18
CA LEU A 287 -3.67 5.11 9.54
C LEU A 287 -2.54 5.79 10.31
N ARG A 288 -2.88 6.86 11.02
CA ARG A 288 -2.03 7.48 12.03
C ARG A 288 -2.86 7.85 13.24
N ILE A 289 -2.45 7.42 14.43
CA ILE A 289 -3.03 7.85 15.69
C ILE A 289 -1.88 8.34 16.56
N SER A 290 -1.96 9.59 17.01
CA SER A 290 -0.92 10.21 17.82
C SER A 290 -1.50 10.70 19.14
N LEU A 291 -0.78 10.45 20.21
CA LEU A 291 -1.08 10.93 21.55
C LEU A 291 0.14 11.67 22.08
N PHE A 292 -0.06 12.87 22.59
CA PHE A 292 0.96 13.77 23.09
C PHE A 292 0.51 14.36 24.43
N ASP A 293 1.41 15.05 25.13
CA ASP A 293 1.01 15.82 26.31
C ASP A 293 -0.02 16.89 25.93
N GLY A 294 -1.22 16.78 26.52
CA GLY A 294 -2.34 17.68 26.24
C GLY A 294 -2.96 17.60 24.85
N ALA A 295 -2.56 16.67 23.96
CA ALA A 295 -3.14 16.58 22.61
C ALA A 295 -3.26 15.15 22.07
N ALA A 296 -4.21 14.94 21.16
CA ALA A 296 -4.43 13.69 20.46
C ALA A 296 -4.88 13.96 19.02
N SER A 297 -4.47 13.10 18.09
CA SER A 297 -4.97 13.12 16.72
C SER A 297 -5.16 11.70 16.18
N ALA A 298 -6.07 11.57 15.22
CA ALA A 298 -6.26 10.37 14.45
C ALA A 298 -6.53 10.74 12.99
N GLU A 299 -5.89 10.06 12.05
CA GLU A 299 -6.04 10.26 10.62
C GLU A 299 -6.21 8.91 9.94
N VAL A 300 -7.20 8.81 9.07
CA VAL A 300 -7.49 7.63 8.26
C VAL A 300 -7.61 8.06 6.80
N PHE A 301 -6.83 7.43 5.94
CA PHE A 301 -6.89 7.59 4.49
C PHE A 301 -7.55 6.36 3.88
N GLN A 302 -8.53 6.58 3.00
CA GLN A 302 -9.20 5.51 2.25
C GLN A 302 -9.15 5.82 0.76
N GLY A 303 -8.36 5.02 0.05
CA GLY A 303 -7.97 5.27 -1.32
C GLY A 303 -7.27 6.62 -1.47
N ARG A 304 -7.24 7.10 -2.71
CA ARG A 304 -6.68 8.43 -3.00
C ARG A 304 -7.61 9.60 -2.64
N ASN A 305 -8.89 9.34 -2.40
CA ASN A 305 -9.93 10.37 -2.38
C ASN A 305 -10.35 10.79 -0.97
N HIS A 306 -10.27 9.92 0.03
CA HIS A 306 -10.94 10.14 1.30
C HIS A 306 -9.94 10.26 2.45
N HIS A 307 -10.07 11.31 3.25
CA HIS A 307 -9.29 11.53 4.45
C HIS A 307 -10.23 11.94 5.59
N LEU A 308 -10.30 11.10 6.62
CA LEU A 308 -10.99 11.39 7.88
C LEU A 308 -9.93 11.77 8.92
N PHE A 309 -10.15 12.87 9.63
CA PHE A 309 -9.24 13.31 10.67
C PHE A 309 -9.99 13.76 11.93
N LEU A 310 -9.34 13.55 13.07
CA LEU A 310 -9.77 14.00 14.38
C LEU A 310 -8.58 14.61 15.08
N ASN A 311 -8.79 15.74 15.74
CA ASN A 311 -7.79 16.35 16.61
C ASN A 311 -8.45 16.78 17.92
N ALA A 312 -7.72 16.71 19.01
CA ALA A 312 -8.10 17.26 20.31
C ALA A 312 -6.87 17.84 20.98
N SER A 313 -7.00 18.98 21.63
CA SER A 313 -5.95 19.64 22.40
C SER A 313 -6.52 20.30 23.66
N ILE A 314 -5.70 20.41 24.68
CA ILE A 314 -5.99 21.15 25.91
C ILE A 314 -5.11 22.40 25.88
N GLU A 315 -5.74 23.56 25.76
CA GLU A 315 -5.08 24.88 25.81
C GLU A 315 -5.71 25.68 26.95
N GLU A 316 -4.89 26.25 27.84
CA GLU A 316 -5.36 27.07 28.99
C GLU A 316 -6.45 26.40 29.85
N GLU A 317 -6.34 25.08 30.08
CA GLU A 317 -7.33 24.24 30.80
C GLU A 317 -8.66 23.99 30.05
N GLU A 318 -8.79 24.48 28.81
CA GLU A 318 -9.94 24.22 27.95
C GLU A 318 -9.64 23.11 26.94
N LEU A 319 -10.52 22.10 26.89
CA LEU A 319 -10.48 21.06 25.86
C LEU A 319 -11.13 21.57 24.57
N ALA A 320 -10.35 21.62 23.50
CA ALA A 320 -10.81 21.87 22.14
C ALA A 320 -10.62 20.62 21.27
N GLY A 321 -11.47 20.46 20.26
CA GLY A 321 -11.32 19.38 19.31
C GLY A 321 -12.04 19.62 17.99
N SER A 322 -11.63 18.85 16.99
CA SER A 322 -12.22 18.87 15.65
C SER A 322 -12.38 17.45 15.14
N ILE A 323 -13.46 17.24 14.40
CA ILE A 323 -13.62 16.09 13.51
C ILE A 323 -13.87 16.62 12.12
N GLY A 324 -13.16 16.11 11.13
CA GLY A 324 -13.26 16.58 9.76
C GLY A 324 -13.06 15.49 8.73
N TYR A 325 -13.59 15.77 7.55
CA TYR A 325 -13.51 14.92 6.38
C TYR A 325 -13.07 15.76 5.19
N SER A 326 -12.08 15.26 4.46
CA SER A 326 -11.60 15.83 3.21
C SER A 326 -11.84 14.85 2.06
N TYR A 327 -12.42 15.36 0.98
CA TYR A 327 -12.53 14.66 -0.30
C TYR A 327 -11.61 15.30 -1.33
N THR A 328 -10.65 14.54 -1.84
CA THR A 328 -9.77 14.97 -2.93
C THR A 328 -10.29 14.44 -4.26
N SER A 329 -10.62 15.33 -5.18
CA SER A 329 -10.97 15.00 -6.56
C SER A 329 -9.73 14.92 -7.44
N PHE A 330 -9.77 14.07 -8.47
CA PHE A 330 -8.70 13.89 -9.44
C PHE A 330 -9.24 14.06 -10.86
N VAL A 331 -8.39 14.54 -11.77
CA VAL A 331 -8.74 14.67 -13.19
C VAL A 331 -7.63 14.13 -14.10
N PRO A 332 -7.98 13.52 -15.24
CA PRO A 332 -6.99 13.10 -16.22
C PRO A 332 -6.44 14.31 -17.00
N ARG A 333 -5.15 14.24 -17.33
CA ARG A 333 -4.39 15.22 -18.11
C ARG A 333 -3.59 14.51 -19.18
N LEU A 334 -3.52 15.15 -20.35
CA LEU A 334 -2.66 14.71 -21.44
C LEU A 334 -1.32 15.43 -21.31
N ILE A 335 -0.28 14.67 -21.00
CA ILE A 335 1.10 15.17 -20.79
C ILE A 335 2.05 14.81 -21.93
N GLY A 336 1.51 14.37 -23.07
CA GLY A 336 2.28 13.90 -24.22
C GLY A 336 2.62 12.40 -24.20
N SER A 337 2.27 11.68 -23.14
CA SER A 337 2.20 10.21 -23.14
C SER A 337 0.90 9.74 -23.83
N PRO A 338 0.86 8.52 -24.43
CA PRO A 338 -0.37 7.93 -24.96
C PRO A 338 -1.46 7.73 -23.91
N GLY A 339 -1.09 7.42 -22.66
CA GLY A 339 -2.02 7.20 -21.56
C GLY A 339 -2.45 8.48 -20.83
N ALA A 340 -3.50 8.37 -20.00
CA ALA A 340 -3.99 9.48 -19.19
C ALA A 340 -3.22 9.62 -17.87
N PHE A 341 -2.69 10.81 -17.59
CA PHE A 341 -2.02 11.12 -16.32
C PHE A 341 -3.02 11.74 -15.34
N TRP A 342 -3.17 11.18 -14.13
CA TRP A 342 -4.13 11.69 -13.15
C TRP A 342 -3.46 12.58 -12.11
N GLU A 343 -3.99 13.78 -11.92
CA GLU A 343 -3.54 14.70 -10.86
C GLU A 343 -4.68 15.08 -9.93
N ALA A 344 -4.35 15.33 -8.66
CA ALA A 344 -5.29 15.88 -7.70
C ALA A 344 -5.67 17.30 -8.12
N LYS A 345 -6.95 17.63 -8.11
CA LYS A 345 -7.47 18.92 -8.60
C LYS A 345 -8.03 19.78 -7.48
N THR A 346 -8.90 19.21 -6.65
CA THR A 346 -9.64 19.97 -5.64
C THR A 346 -9.81 19.15 -4.39
N VAL A 347 -9.51 19.74 -3.25
CA VAL A 347 -9.81 19.19 -1.91
C VAL A 347 -11.02 19.94 -1.36
N ILE A 348 -12.05 19.21 -0.95
CA ILE A 348 -13.22 19.75 -0.25
C ILE A 348 -13.17 19.24 1.17
N THR A 349 -13.15 20.14 2.14
CA THR A 349 -13.06 19.82 3.56
C THR A 349 -14.30 20.31 4.30
N LEU A 350 -14.88 19.44 5.12
CA LEU A 350 -15.92 19.77 6.09
C LEU A 350 -15.44 19.34 7.48
N SER A 351 -15.43 20.24 8.45
CA SER A 351 -15.11 19.87 9.83
C SER A 351 -16.00 20.59 10.85
N GLY A 352 -16.34 19.88 11.92
CA GLY A 352 -16.97 20.45 13.10
C GLY A 352 -15.92 20.69 14.18
N ASN A 353 -15.87 21.91 14.71
CA ASN A 353 -14.96 22.31 15.77
C ASN A 353 -15.74 22.54 17.06
N ARG A 354 -15.13 22.18 18.19
CA ARG A 354 -15.77 22.25 19.49
C ARG A 354 -14.78 22.63 20.58
N ILE A 355 -15.08 23.71 21.28
CA ILE A 355 -14.51 24.07 22.58
C ILE A 355 -15.49 23.61 23.64
N ILE A 356 -15.07 22.69 24.50
CA ILE A 356 -15.96 21.98 25.44
C ILE A 356 -16.58 22.92 26.47
N ALA A 357 -15.86 23.99 26.84
CA ALA A 357 -16.34 25.00 27.80
C ALA A 357 -17.55 25.81 27.29
N GLN A 358 -17.75 25.91 25.97
CA GLN A 358 -18.87 26.64 25.38
C GLN A 358 -20.18 25.84 25.48
N GLU A 359 -21.35 26.46 25.40
CA GLU A 359 -22.61 25.71 25.31
C GLU A 359 -22.82 25.12 23.90
N GLY A 360 -23.71 24.13 23.78
CA GLY A 360 -24.10 23.55 22.49
C GLY A 360 -23.22 22.40 21.97
N PRO A 361 -23.50 21.86 20.77
CA PRO A 361 -22.78 20.70 20.23
C PRO A 361 -21.51 21.06 19.45
N LEU A 362 -21.41 22.27 18.91
CA LEU A 362 -20.30 22.77 18.09
C LEU A 362 -20.03 24.23 18.41
N SER A 363 -18.77 24.64 18.32
CA SER A 363 -18.35 26.05 18.35
C SER A 363 -18.48 26.70 16.99
N TYR A 364 -18.05 25.99 15.94
CA TYR A 364 -18.27 26.38 14.54
C TYR A 364 -18.10 25.19 13.60
N VAL A 365 -18.68 25.32 12.40
CA VAL A 365 -18.42 24.43 11.26
C VAL A 365 -17.49 25.15 10.30
N HIS A 366 -16.49 24.42 9.82
CA HIS A 366 -15.58 24.87 8.78
C HIS A 366 -15.89 24.12 7.48
N LEU A 367 -16.07 24.88 6.40
CA LEU A 367 -16.15 24.37 5.04
C LEU A 367 -15.04 25.02 4.23
N ALA A 368 -14.23 24.22 3.54
CA ALA A 368 -13.22 24.74 2.62
C ALA A 368 -13.21 23.99 1.29
N VAL A 369 -12.86 24.74 0.24
CA VAL A 369 -12.55 24.20 -1.08
C VAL A 369 -11.18 24.74 -1.46
N VAL A 370 -10.25 23.85 -1.75
CA VAL A 370 -8.88 24.17 -2.18
C VAL A 370 -8.67 23.60 -3.57
N GLU A 371 -8.48 24.47 -4.57
CA GLU A 371 -7.95 24.11 -5.87
C GLU A 371 -6.43 23.97 -5.78
N LEU A 372 -5.93 22.81 -6.18
CA LEU A 372 -4.52 22.45 -6.09
C LEU A 372 -3.74 22.90 -7.34
N PRO A 373 -2.43 23.16 -7.21
CA PRO A 373 -1.55 23.32 -8.35
C PRO A 373 -1.59 22.10 -9.27
N SER A 374 -1.29 22.31 -10.55
CA SER A 374 -1.18 21.26 -11.56
C SER A 374 0.20 21.25 -12.20
N ILE A 375 0.48 20.23 -12.99
CA ILE A 375 1.72 20.21 -13.80
C ILE A 375 1.80 21.37 -14.81
N THR A 376 0.65 21.98 -15.13
CA THR A 376 0.57 23.07 -16.12
C THR A 376 0.50 24.47 -15.50
N HIS A 377 0.16 24.58 -14.21
CA HIS A 377 -0.04 25.87 -13.52
C HIS A 377 0.32 25.73 -12.03
N SER A 378 1.08 26.69 -11.50
CA SER A 378 1.54 26.76 -10.09
C SER A 378 0.49 27.25 -9.10
N CYS A 379 -0.59 27.86 -9.59
CA CYS A 379 -1.59 28.53 -8.77
C CYS A 379 -2.35 27.54 -7.87
N ALA A 380 -2.55 27.91 -6.61
CA ALA A 380 -3.49 27.27 -5.70
C ALA A 380 -4.47 28.31 -5.17
N ASN A 381 -5.76 27.99 -5.18
CA ASN A 381 -6.81 28.89 -4.68
C ASN A 381 -7.58 28.19 -3.59
N SER A 382 -7.91 28.90 -2.51
CA SER A 382 -8.81 28.39 -1.49
C SER A 382 -9.93 29.37 -1.17
N LEU A 383 -11.10 28.81 -0.89
CA LEU A 383 -12.25 29.50 -0.33
C LEU A 383 -12.66 28.72 0.92
N SER A 384 -12.79 29.42 2.05
CA SER A 384 -13.29 28.83 3.29
C SER A 384 -14.41 29.66 3.92
N LEU A 385 -15.28 28.97 4.65
CA LEU A 385 -16.35 29.53 5.45
C LEU A 385 -16.30 28.88 6.84
N ASP A 386 -16.15 29.71 7.87
CA ASP A 386 -16.39 29.33 9.25
C ASP A 386 -17.76 29.88 9.66
N LEU A 387 -18.64 29.02 10.18
CA LEU A 387 -20.00 29.38 10.58
C LEU A 387 -20.28 28.91 12.00
N THR A 388 -20.63 29.83 12.89
CA THR A 388 -21.04 29.54 14.26
C THR A 388 -22.54 29.15 14.31
N PRO A 389 -23.00 28.45 15.36
CA PRO A 389 -24.41 28.01 15.47
C PRO A 389 -25.45 29.14 15.48
N ASP A 390 -25.07 30.34 15.94
CA ASP A 390 -25.89 31.55 15.98
C ASP A 390 -25.91 32.33 14.65
N GLY A 391 -25.19 31.84 13.64
CA GLY A 391 -25.20 32.38 12.29
C GLY A 391 -24.19 33.51 12.04
N ALA A 392 -23.27 33.76 12.97
CA ALA A 392 -22.07 34.56 12.70
C ALA A 392 -21.03 33.73 11.94
N GLY A 393 -20.08 34.39 11.29
CA GLY A 393 -19.08 33.65 10.51
C GLY A 393 -18.00 34.49 9.86
N ARG A 394 -17.07 33.79 9.20
CA ARG A 394 -15.98 34.36 8.40
C ARG A 394 -15.93 33.67 7.05
N ILE A 395 -15.79 34.46 6.00
CA ILE A 395 -15.44 33.97 4.66
C ILE A 395 -14.02 34.40 4.38
N SER A 396 -13.18 33.47 3.96
CA SER A 396 -11.80 33.74 3.59
C SER A 396 -11.50 33.20 2.20
N LEU A 397 -10.75 33.98 1.42
CA LEU A 397 -10.20 33.58 0.15
C LEU A 397 -8.68 33.69 0.24
N ALA A 398 -7.97 32.65 -0.17
CA ALA A 398 -6.53 32.70 -0.33
C ALA A 398 -6.14 32.30 -1.76
N THR A 399 -5.11 32.94 -2.28
CA THR A 399 -4.49 32.54 -3.54
C THR A 399 -2.98 32.51 -3.36
N PHE A 400 -2.36 31.44 -3.79
CA PHE A 400 -0.93 31.27 -3.90
C PHE A 400 -0.58 31.18 -5.38
N ASP A 401 0.35 32.00 -5.83
CA ASP A 401 0.85 31.88 -7.20
C ASP A 401 2.33 32.31 -7.32
N GLU A 402 2.92 31.96 -8.45
CA GLU A 402 4.26 32.37 -8.84
C GLU A 402 4.23 33.41 -9.96
N VAL A 403 5.05 34.45 -9.83
CA VAL A 403 5.33 35.43 -10.88
C VAL A 403 6.77 35.27 -11.32
N ARG A 404 6.98 34.77 -12.55
CA ARG A 404 8.31 34.57 -13.10
C ARG A 404 8.92 35.91 -13.53
N LEU A 405 10.02 36.31 -12.89
CA LEU A 405 10.78 37.53 -13.21
C LEU A 405 11.80 37.30 -14.32
N PHE A 406 12.46 36.14 -14.31
CA PHE A 406 13.45 35.67 -15.28
C PHE A 406 13.33 34.14 -15.46
N PRO A 407 13.96 33.51 -16.47
CA PRO A 407 13.81 32.06 -16.71
C PRO A 407 14.11 31.14 -15.53
N ARG A 408 14.93 31.59 -14.57
CA ARG A 408 15.31 30.84 -13.36
C ARG A 408 15.06 31.63 -12.06
N ILE A 409 14.32 32.73 -12.13
CA ILE A 409 14.02 33.58 -10.97
C ILE A 409 12.53 33.90 -11.01
N TYR A 410 11.82 33.51 -9.97
CA TYR A 410 10.40 33.78 -9.81
C TYR A 410 10.16 34.28 -8.37
N LEU A 411 9.09 35.03 -8.18
CA LEU A 411 8.55 35.37 -6.87
C LEU A 411 7.34 34.48 -6.62
N GLN A 412 7.19 33.99 -5.40
CA GLN A 412 5.97 33.33 -4.95
C GLN A 412 5.34 34.18 -3.86
N GLY A 413 4.02 34.29 -3.89
CA GLY A 413 3.28 35.07 -2.92
C GLY A 413 1.96 34.41 -2.59
N ILE A 414 1.49 34.62 -1.36
CA ILE A 414 0.15 34.27 -0.93
C ILE A 414 -0.60 35.56 -0.63
N VAL A 415 -1.81 35.70 -1.15
CA VAL A 415 -2.73 36.77 -0.80
C VAL A 415 -3.91 36.16 -0.05
N HIS A 416 -4.21 36.70 1.12
CA HIS A 416 -5.38 36.34 1.92
C HIS A 416 -6.31 37.55 2.03
N VAL A 417 -7.60 37.35 1.73
CA VAL A 417 -8.64 38.35 1.92
C VAL A 417 -9.83 37.68 2.59
N GLY A 418 -10.40 38.29 3.61
CA GLY A 418 -11.57 37.75 4.28
C GLY A 418 -12.50 38.84 4.81
N THR A 419 -13.73 38.45 5.10
CA THR A 419 -14.73 39.29 5.76
C THR A 419 -15.44 38.47 6.83
N SER A 420 -15.88 39.13 7.90
CA SER A 420 -16.75 38.55 8.91
C SER A 420 -18.17 39.09 8.80
N PHE A 421 -19.13 38.37 9.39
CA PHE A 421 -20.52 38.79 9.58
C PHE A 421 -21.07 38.22 10.89
N GLY A 422 -22.10 38.85 11.45
CA GLY A 422 -22.59 38.54 12.80
C GLY A 422 -21.63 38.99 13.90
N GLU A 423 -21.95 38.67 15.15
CA GLU A 423 -21.07 38.89 16.30
C GLU A 423 -20.23 37.63 16.52
N LEU A 424 -18.91 37.75 16.34
CA LEU A 424 -17.94 36.65 16.44
C LEU A 424 -17.21 36.60 17.77
#